data_AF-A0A7Y9E2Y4-F1
#
_entry.id   AF-A0A7Y9E2Y4-F1
#
_cell.length_a   1.000
_cell.length_b   1.000
_cell.length_c   1.000
_cell.angle_alpha   90.00
_cell.angle_beta   90.00
_cell.angle_gamma   90.00
#
_symmetry.space_group_name_H-M   'P 1'
#
loop_
_entity.id
_entity.type
_entity.pdbx_description
1 polymer ?
#
loop_
_entity_poly.entity_id
_entity_poly.type
_entity_poly.pdbx_seq_one_letter_code
_entity_poly.pdbx_strand_id
1 'polypeptide(L)'
;MTERPVERTSPRTARGGGRAGQTSGQAPARPPIAERISAKLGSAADEHRANANPESRSVVGKAAAGRRPPRRARLRLTRLDPWSVMKTAFLLSIAFGVVTVVSVLMVWSVLGAAGVWDSINQTVQDVVGGQDSAGFDVQNYLGTSRVLGFTILVAAVDVVLLTAIATLGAFLYNMAAALLGGIEVTLAEDEG
;
A
#
# COMPACT_ATOMS: atom_id res chain seq x y z
N MET A 1 16.44 -43.07 66.36
CA MET A 1 16.18 -41.90 65.50
C MET A 1 15.89 -42.42 64.10
N THR A 2 14.81 -41.92 63.48
CA THR A 2 14.49 -41.96 62.04
C THR A 2 14.06 -43.29 61.39
N GLU A 3 12.73 -43.46 61.40
CA GLU A 3 11.81 -43.91 60.33
C GLU A 3 12.37 -44.14 58.91
N ARG A 4 11.88 -45.22 58.27
CA ARG A 4 11.46 -45.24 56.85
C ARG A 4 10.35 -46.30 56.63
N PRO A 5 9.19 -45.96 56.04
CA PRO A 5 8.19 -46.92 55.58
C PRO A 5 8.20 -47.07 54.04
N VAL A 6 8.04 -48.30 53.56
CA VAL A 6 7.75 -48.70 52.17
C VAL A 6 7.11 -50.09 52.27
N GLU A 7 6.04 -50.48 51.58
CA GLU A 7 5.21 -49.89 50.54
C GLU A 7 3.97 -50.82 50.48
N ARG A 8 2.74 -50.27 50.37
CA ARG A 8 1.53 -51.10 50.32
C ARG A 8 1.25 -51.58 48.89
N THR A 9 1.19 -52.90 48.79
CA THR A 9 0.45 -53.76 47.87
C THR A 9 -0.73 -53.08 47.14
N SER A 10 -0.77 -53.23 45.81
CA SER A 10 -2.00 -53.12 44.99
C SER A 10 -2.23 -54.45 44.23
N PRO A 11 -3.46 -55.01 44.22
CA PRO A 11 -3.67 -56.38 43.79
C PRO A 11 -4.21 -56.55 42.36
N ARG A 12 -3.78 -57.67 41.77
CA ARG A 12 -4.61 -58.68 41.09
C ARG A 12 -5.24 -58.36 39.72
N THR A 13 -4.54 -58.89 38.73
CA THR A 13 -5.02 -59.43 37.45
C THR A 13 -6.29 -60.29 37.58
N ALA A 14 -7.28 -60.06 36.72
CA ALA A 14 -8.31 -61.03 36.38
C ALA A 14 -8.61 -60.98 34.88
N ARG A 15 -8.73 -62.17 34.31
CA ARG A 15 -8.74 -62.52 32.88
C ARG A 15 -10.12 -63.09 32.52
N GLY A 16 -10.55 -62.87 31.27
CA GLY A 16 -11.63 -63.60 30.59
C GLY A 16 -12.69 -62.63 30.05
N GLY A 17 -13.18 -62.69 28.80
CA GLY A 17 -13.05 -63.66 27.73
C GLY A 17 -14.27 -63.52 26.80
N GLY A 18 -14.05 -62.99 25.59
CA GLY A 18 -14.81 -63.16 24.34
C GLY A 18 -16.36 -63.08 24.26
N ARG A 19 -16.87 -62.20 23.40
CA ARG A 19 -17.67 -62.59 22.20
C ARG A 19 -17.88 -61.41 21.24
N ALA A 20 -17.88 -61.74 19.95
CA ALA A 20 -18.00 -60.85 18.81
C ALA A 20 -19.38 -60.17 18.67
N GLY A 21 -19.37 -58.94 18.19
CA GLY A 21 -20.54 -58.18 17.76
C GLY A 21 -20.09 -56.94 16.98
N GLN A 22 -20.04 -57.06 15.65
CA GLN A 22 -19.75 -55.98 14.71
C GLN A 22 -20.93 -54.99 14.69
N THR A 23 -20.66 -53.71 14.93
CA THR A 23 -21.51 -52.59 14.49
C THR A 23 -20.62 -51.50 13.91
N SER A 24 -20.44 -51.60 12.59
CA SER A 24 -19.92 -50.52 11.74
C SER A 24 -21.00 -49.44 11.57
N GLY A 25 -20.61 -48.16 11.64
CA GLY A 25 -21.49 -47.02 11.38
C GLY A 25 -20.82 -45.69 11.72
N GLN A 26 -19.72 -45.33 11.06
CA GLN A 26 -19.67 -44.32 9.99
C GLN A 26 -19.00 -43.02 10.48
N ALA A 27 -17.68 -43.05 10.53
CA ALA A 27 -16.86 -41.85 10.50
C ALA A 27 -16.79 -41.35 9.05
N PRO A 28 -16.93 -40.04 8.76
CA PRO A 28 -16.88 -39.54 7.39
C PRO A 28 -15.48 -39.80 6.82
N ALA A 29 -15.40 -40.67 5.82
CA ALA A 29 -14.18 -40.90 5.07
C ALA A 29 -13.74 -39.57 4.45
N ARG A 30 -12.59 -39.06 4.89
CA ARG A 30 -12.00 -37.86 4.31
C ARG A 30 -11.69 -38.16 2.84
N PRO A 31 -12.19 -37.35 1.89
CA PRO A 31 -11.96 -37.61 0.48
C PRO A 31 -10.46 -37.62 0.17
N PRO A 32 -10.00 -38.51 -0.74
CA PRO A 32 -8.60 -38.64 -1.10
C PRO A 32 -8.02 -37.31 -1.58
N ILE A 33 -6.72 -37.12 -1.33
CA ILE A 33 -6.02 -35.85 -1.57
C ILE A 33 -6.15 -35.40 -3.04
N ALA A 34 -6.16 -36.34 -3.98
CA ALA A 34 -6.36 -36.06 -5.41
C ALA A 34 -7.72 -35.40 -5.72
N GLU A 35 -8.78 -35.81 -5.02
CA GLU A 35 -10.13 -35.28 -5.19
C GLU A 35 -10.27 -33.89 -4.57
N ARG A 36 -9.57 -33.65 -3.45
CA ARG A 36 -9.48 -32.33 -2.81
C ARG A 36 -8.69 -31.32 -3.66
N ILE A 37 -7.62 -31.77 -4.30
CA ILE A 37 -6.83 -30.94 -5.22
C ILE A 37 -7.66 -30.61 -6.45
N SER A 38 -8.35 -31.59 -7.03
CA SER A 38 -9.23 -31.38 -8.19
C SER A 38 -10.39 -30.45 -7.87
N ALA A 39 -11.00 -30.59 -6.69
CA ALA A 39 -12.08 -29.69 -6.23
C ALA A 39 -11.58 -28.26 -5.99
N LYS A 40 -10.38 -28.07 -5.43
CA LYS A 40 -9.77 -26.74 -5.25
C LYS A 40 -9.33 -26.11 -6.57
N LEU A 41 -8.88 -26.91 -7.52
CA LEU A 41 -8.48 -26.43 -8.84
C LEU A 41 -9.72 -26.03 -9.67
N GLY A 42 -10.79 -26.81 -9.56
CA GLY A 42 -12.10 -26.46 -10.14
C GLY A 42 -12.68 -25.18 -9.54
N SER A 43 -12.68 -25.05 -8.21
CA SER A 43 -13.18 -23.82 -7.57
C SER A 43 -12.36 -22.59 -7.92
N ALA A 44 -11.02 -22.72 -8.04
CA ALA A 44 -10.16 -21.61 -8.43
C ALA A 44 -10.37 -21.21 -9.91
N ALA A 45 -10.65 -22.18 -10.79
CA ALA A 45 -10.97 -21.92 -12.20
C ALA A 45 -12.35 -21.26 -12.35
N ASP A 46 -13.34 -21.68 -11.58
CA ASP A 46 -14.68 -21.08 -11.56
C ASP A 46 -14.66 -19.65 -10.97
N GLU A 47 -13.83 -19.41 -9.96
CA GLU A 47 -13.63 -18.09 -9.34
C GLU A 47 -12.90 -17.12 -10.30
N HIS A 48 -11.92 -17.62 -11.07
CA HIS A 48 -11.29 -16.84 -12.14
C HIS A 48 -12.26 -16.55 -13.31
N ARG A 49 -13.14 -17.49 -13.65
CA ARG A 49 -14.17 -17.29 -14.68
C ARG A 49 -15.27 -16.31 -14.22
N ALA A 50 -15.62 -16.33 -12.94
CA ALA A 50 -16.58 -15.40 -12.34
C ALA A 50 -16.04 -13.96 -12.24
N ASN A 51 -14.73 -13.79 -12.06
CA ASN A 51 -14.08 -12.47 -12.11
C ASN A 51 -13.82 -11.99 -13.55
N ALA A 52 -13.69 -12.89 -14.52
CA ALA A 52 -13.46 -12.54 -15.92
C ALA A 52 -14.74 -12.23 -16.71
N ASN A 53 -15.91 -12.68 -16.25
CA ASN A 53 -17.19 -12.41 -16.91
C ASN A 53 -18.32 -12.11 -15.89
N PRO A 54 -18.61 -10.83 -15.60
CA PRO A 54 -19.69 -10.46 -14.67
C PRO A 54 -21.10 -10.74 -15.21
N GLU A 55 -21.26 -11.05 -16.50
CA GLU A 55 -22.59 -11.21 -17.13
C GLU A 55 -23.23 -12.59 -16.92
N SER A 56 -22.48 -13.62 -16.50
CA SER A 56 -23.04 -14.98 -16.35
C SER A 56 -23.84 -15.23 -15.06
N ARG A 57 -24.01 -14.23 -14.18
CA ARG A 57 -24.97 -14.31 -13.06
C ARG A 57 -26.43 -14.05 -13.49
N SER A 58 -26.69 -13.75 -14.75
CA SER A 58 -27.99 -13.24 -15.21
C SER A 58 -29.06 -14.29 -15.55
N VAL A 59 -28.80 -15.61 -15.44
CA VAL A 59 -29.75 -16.62 -15.95
C VAL A 59 -30.44 -17.49 -14.88
N VAL A 60 -30.21 -17.26 -13.58
CA VAL A 60 -31.04 -17.88 -12.52
C VAL A 60 -31.53 -16.82 -11.56
N GLY A 61 -32.63 -16.16 -11.91
CA GLY A 61 -33.28 -15.19 -11.03
C GLY A 61 -34.11 -14.14 -11.75
N LYS A 62 -35.02 -14.55 -12.64
CA LYS A 62 -36.06 -13.65 -13.16
C LYS A 62 -37.15 -13.49 -12.10
N ALA A 63 -36.87 -12.71 -11.06
CA ALA A 63 -37.86 -12.20 -10.10
C ALA A 63 -37.33 -10.91 -9.45
N ALA A 64 -38.06 -9.81 -9.67
CA ALA A 64 -37.92 -8.49 -9.06
C ALA A 64 -36.64 -7.68 -9.38
N ALA A 65 -36.71 -6.91 -10.47
CA ALA A 65 -35.89 -5.71 -10.70
C ALA A 65 -36.31 -4.57 -9.74
N GLY A 66 -36.22 -4.82 -8.43
CA GLY A 66 -36.30 -3.77 -7.41
C GLY A 66 -34.89 -3.23 -7.20
N ARG A 67 -34.70 -1.94 -7.46
CA ARG A 67 -33.48 -1.19 -7.15
C ARG A 67 -33.10 -1.45 -5.70
N ARG A 68 -32.09 -2.31 -5.48
CA ARG A 68 -31.60 -2.64 -4.13
C ARG A 68 -31.03 -1.34 -3.55
N PRO A 69 -31.49 -0.89 -2.38
CA PRO A 69 -30.91 0.30 -1.76
C PRO A 69 -29.40 0.07 -1.54
N PRO A 70 -28.55 1.08 -1.78
CA PRO A 70 -27.10 0.93 -1.71
C PRO A 70 -26.70 0.39 -0.34
N ARG A 71 -26.00 -0.75 -0.31
CA ARG A 71 -25.65 -1.40 0.96
C ARG A 71 -24.49 -0.63 1.58
N ARG A 72 -24.76 0.06 2.68
CA ARG A 72 -23.73 0.75 3.46
C ARG A 72 -22.96 -0.28 4.28
N ALA A 73 -21.70 -0.50 3.94
CA ALA A 73 -20.79 -1.33 4.73
C ALA A 73 -19.91 -0.43 5.60
N ARG A 74 -19.85 -0.73 6.90
CA ARG A 74 -18.90 -0.11 7.84
C ARG A 74 -17.65 -0.97 7.84
N LEU A 75 -16.55 -0.45 7.27
CA LEU A 75 -15.27 -1.14 7.29
C LEU A 75 -14.29 -0.37 8.17
N ARG A 76 -13.52 -1.10 8.97
CA ARG A 76 -12.42 -0.52 9.73
C ARG A 76 -11.14 -0.70 8.94
N LEU A 77 -10.44 0.41 8.67
CA LEU A 77 -9.07 0.38 8.20
C LEU A 77 -8.20 0.06 9.41
N THR A 78 -7.79 -1.21 9.52
CA THR A 78 -7.00 -1.71 10.66
C THR A 78 -5.51 -1.83 10.33
N ARG A 79 -5.16 -1.87 9.05
CA ARG A 79 -3.78 -2.01 8.57
C ARG A 79 -3.60 -1.38 7.20
N LEU A 80 -2.48 -0.71 7.02
CA LEU A 80 -1.94 -0.29 5.72
C LEU A 80 -0.81 -1.25 5.32
N ASP A 81 -0.82 -1.72 4.08
CA ASP A 81 0.29 -2.51 3.54
C ASP A 81 1.44 -1.59 3.12
N PRO A 82 2.62 -1.64 3.78
CA PRO A 82 3.76 -0.80 3.44
C PRO A 82 4.21 -0.96 1.98
N TRP A 83 4.03 -2.14 1.40
CA TRP A 83 4.38 -2.39 0.00
C TRP A 83 3.51 -1.59 -0.96
N SER A 84 2.21 -1.48 -0.65
CA SER A 84 1.29 -0.67 -1.44
C SER A 84 1.59 0.82 -1.27
N VAL A 85 1.84 1.28 -0.04
CA VAL A 85 2.15 2.69 0.23
C VAL A 85 3.47 3.09 -0.43
N MET A 86 4.49 2.23 -0.41
CA MET A 86 5.75 2.48 -1.11
C MET A 86 5.52 2.75 -2.60
N LYS A 87 4.69 1.95 -3.27
CA LYS A 87 4.41 2.10 -4.70
C LYS A 87 3.59 3.36 -5.01
N THR A 88 2.51 3.60 -4.28
CA THR A 88 1.66 4.77 -4.53
C THR A 88 2.37 6.07 -4.17
N ALA A 89 3.15 6.06 -3.07
CA ALA A 89 3.96 7.20 -2.68
C ALA A 89 5.07 7.47 -3.68
N PHE A 90 5.77 6.44 -4.19
CA PHE A 90 6.81 6.64 -5.20
C PHE A 90 6.27 7.30 -6.47
N LEU A 91 5.10 6.86 -6.96
CA LEU A 91 4.45 7.47 -8.12
C LEU A 91 4.00 8.91 -7.85
N LEU A 92 3.32 9.14 -6.72
CA LEU A 92 2.91 10.49 -6.30
C LEU A 92 4.11 11.42 -6.17
N SER A 93 5.20 10.90 -5.64
CA SER A 93 6.42 11.62 -5.36
C SER A 93 7.14 12.02 -6.65
N ILE A 94 7.22 11.14 -7.64
CA ILE A 94 7.69 11.51 -8.99
C ILE A 94 6.82 12.60 -9.60
N ALA A 95 5.49 12.52 -9.45
CA ALA A 95 4.59 13.57 -9.94
C ALA A 95 4.91 14.92 -9.30
N PHE A 96 5.11 14.98 -7.97
CA PHE A 96 5.56 16.19 -7.27
C PHE A 96 6.92 16.69 -7.77
N GLY A 97 7.88 15.78 -8.00
CA GLY A 97 9.18 16.12 -8.55
C GLY A 97 9.07 16.80 -9.92
N VAL A 98 8.27 16.23 -10.84
CA VAL A 98 8.02 16.82 -12.16
C VAL A 98 7.31 18.16 -12.05
N VAL A 99 6.26 18.26 -11.22
CA VAL A 99 5.54 19.52 -11.00
C VAL A 99 6.48 20.61 -10.47
N THR A 100 7.40 20.27 -9.57
CA THR A 100 8.39 21.21 -9.03
C THR A 100 9.33 21.71 -10.12
N VAL A 101 9.86 20.81 -10.96
CA VAL A 101 10.74 21.19 -12.08
C VAL A 101 10.01 22.11 -13.06
N VAL A 102 8.77 21.76 -13.44
CA VAL A 102 7.94 22.57 -14.35
C VAL A 102 7.62 23.92 -13.72
N SER A 103 7.32 23.96 -12.43
CA SER A 103 7.01 25.19 -11.70
C SER A 103 8.22 26.13 -11.69
N VAL A 104 9.41 25.63 -11.38
CA VAL A 104 10.64 26.43 -11.41
C VAL A 104 10.96 26.90 -12.83
N LEU A 105 10.80 26.02 -13.83
CA LEU A 105 11.00 26.39 -15.23
C LEU A 105 10.05 27.51 -15.67
N MET A 106 8.79 27.45 -15.24
CA MET A 106 7.79 28.48 -15.53
C MET A 106 8.16 29.80 -14.87
N VAL A 107 8.49 29.80 -13.57
CA VAL A 107 8.96 30.99 -12.84
C VAL A 107 10.21 31.58 -13.50
N TRP A 108 11.20 30.75 -13.82
CA TRP A 108 12.44 31.17 -14.46
C TRP A 108 12.20 31.82 -15.82
N SER A 109 11.31 31.24 -16.62
CA SER A 109 10.93 31.77 -17.93
C SER A 109 10.25 33.13 -17.80
N VAL A 110 9.37 33.31 -16.80
CA VAL A 110 8.72 34.60 -16.53
C VAL A 110 9.73 35.66 -16.09
N LEU A 111 10.70 35.31 -15.24
CA LEU A 111 11.79 36.23 -14.85
C LEU A 111 12.62 36.67 -16.06
N GLY A 112 12.93 35.73 -16.97
CA GLY A 112 13.61 36.04 -18.23
C GLY A 112 12.79 36.96 -19.12
N ALA A 113 11.51 36.68 -19.32
CA ALA A 113 10.62 37.49 -20.14
C ALA A 113 10.38 38.90 -19.56
N ALA A 114 10.44 39.03 -18.23
CA ALA A 114 10.32 40.31 -17.53
C ALA A 114 11.61 41.16 -17.58
N GLY A 115 12.71 40.67 -18.16
CA GLY A 115 13.98 41.41 -18.24
C GLY A 115 14.67 41.59 -16.88
N VAL A 116 14.39 40.71 -15.91
CA VAL A 116 14.96 40.81 -14.55
C VAL A 116 16.48 40.68 -14.59
N TRP A 117 17.01 39.79 -15.43
CA TRP A 117 18.45 39.58 -15.58
C TRP A 117 19.17 40.82 -16.11
N ASP A 118 18.60 41.46 -17.14
CA ASP A 118 19.14 42.70 -17.71
C ASP A 118 19.13 43.83 -16.68
N SER A 119 18.04 43.97 -15.93
CA SER A 119 17.90 44.98 -14.87
C SER A 119 18.94 44.81 -13.76
N ILE A 120 19.23 43.56 -13.37
CA ILE A 120 20.28 43.25 -12.38
C ILE A 120 21.66 43.59 -12.95
N ASN A 121 21.96 43.16 -14.17
CA ASN A 121 23.24 43.43 -14.82
C ASN A 121 23.49 44.95 -14.95
N GLN A 122 22.48 45.72 -15.36
CA GLN A 122 22.55 47.18 -15.45
C GLN A 122 22.80 47.83 -14.08
N THR A 123 22.06 47.40 -13.04
CA THR A 123 22.26 47.92 -11.68
C THR A 123 23.69 47.69 -11.17
N VAL A 124 24.27 46.52 -11.45
CA VAL A 124 25.66 46.21 -11.06
C VAL A 124 26.65 47.09 -11.82
N GLN A 125 26.45 47.30 -13.13
CA GLN A 125 27.30 48.18 -13.93
C GLN A 125 27.26 49.63 -13.43
N ASP A 126 26.07 50.13 -13.08
CA ASP A 126 25.87 51.48 -12.57
C ASP A 126 26.55 51.71 -11.21
N VAL A 127 26.63 50.68 -10.35
CA VAL A 127 27.20 50.78 -9.00
C VAL A 127 28.70 50.51 -8.97
N VAL A 128 29.20 49.53 -9.73
CA VAL A 128 30.60 49.07 -9.68
C VAL A 128 31.52 49.93 -10.56
N GLY A 129 30.98 50.67 -11.53
CA GLY A 129 31.73 51.60 -12.36
C GLY A 129 32.33 50.96 -13.61
N GLY A 130 32.14 51.64 -14.75
CA GLY A 130 32.44 51.15 -16.09
C GLY A 130 33.94 51.09 -16.42
N GLN A 131 34.51 49.90 -16.30
CA GLN A 131 35.45 49.24 -17.24
C GLN A 131 35.84 47.86 -16.69
N ASP A 132 35.89 47.72 -15.36
CA ASP A 132 36.13 46.45 -14.65
C ASP A 132 34.90 45.54 -14.59
N SER A 133 33.71 46.11 -14.82
CA SER A 133 32.40 45.43 -14.81
C SER A 133 31.85 45.10 -16.20
N ALA A 134 32.54 45.49 -17.28
CA ALA A 134 32.05 45.35 -18.66
C ALA A 134 31.88 43.89 -19.13
N GLY A 135 32.40 42.91 -18.38
CA GLY A 135 32.19 41.48 -18.60
C GLY A 135 31.30 40.79 -17.56
N PHE A 136 30.70 41.53 -16.62
CA PHE A 136 29.84 40.96 -15.61
C PHE A 136 28.47 40.61 -16.20
N ASP A 137 28.14 39.33 -16.14
CA ASP A 137 26.80 38.83 -16.43
C ASP A 137 26.40 37.84 -15.34
N VAL A 138 25.33 38.17 -14.62
CA VAL A 138 24.74 37.34 -13.57
C VAL A 138 24.39 35.93 -14.06
N GLN A 139 24.04 35.78 -15.33
CA GLN A 139 23.66 34.50 -15.92
C GLN A 139 24.85 33.53 -16.06
N ASN A 140 26.10 34.00 -16.00
CA ASN A 140 27.28 33.13 -15.91
C ASN A 140 27.35 32.37 -14.58
N TYR A 141 26.80 32.96 -13.51
CA TYR A 141 26.76 32.36 -12.18
C TYR A 141 25.43 31.64 -11.92
N LEU A 142 24.32 32.29 -12.27
CA LEU A 142 22.95 31.83 -12.09
C LEU A 142 22.27 31.64 -13.46
N GLY A 143 22.85 30.79 -14.30
CA GLY A 143 22.29 30.48 -15.61
C GLY A 143 21.15 29.46 -15.54
N THR A 144 20.30 29.48 -16.56
CA THR A 144 19.15 28.57 -16.70
C THR A 144 19.53 27.10 -16.51
N SER A 145 20.63 26.66 -17.12
CA SER A 145 21.09 25.26 -17.03
C SER A 145 21.48 24.87 -15.60
N ARG A 146 22.15 25.78 -14.88
CA ARG A 146 22.60 25.51 -13.50
C ARG A 146 21.43 25.51 -12.52
N VAL A 147 20.49 26.43 -12.68
CA VAL A 147 19.27 26.46 -11.86
C VAL A 147 18.42 25.23 -12.13
N LEU A 148 18.17 24.88 -13.39
CA LEU A 148 17.39 23.70 -13.74
C LEU A 148 18.07 22.40 -13.26
N GLY A 149 19.40 22.31 -13.39
CA GLY A 149 20.17 21.19 -12.87
C GLY A 149 20.07 21.05 -11.35
N PHE A 150 20.18 22.17 -10.61
CA PHE A 150 19.98 22.17 -9.16
C PHE A 150 18.54 21.81 -8.79
N THR A 151 17.53 22.30 -9.52
CA THR A 151 16.13 21.95 -9.30
C THR A 151 15.87 20.46 -9.50
N ILE A 152 16.46 19.84 -10.52
CA ILE A 152 16.34 18.39 -10.74
C ILE A 152 16.95 17.62 -9.57
N LEU A 153 18.11 18.05 -9.05
CA LEU A 153 18.72 17.44 -7.88
C LEU A 153 17.82 17.57 -6.64
N VAL A 154 17.28 18.76 -6.38
CA VAL A 154 16.35 19.01 -5.28
C VAL A 154 15.09 18.17 -5.44
N ALA A 155 14.52 18.09 -6.64
CA ALA A 155 13.35 17.27 -6.94
C ALA A 155 13.63 15.78 -6.70
N ALA A 156 14.81 15.28 -7.08
CA ALA A 156 15.19 13.90 -6.81
C ALA A 156 15.30 13.61 -5.31
N VAL A 157 15.84 14.55 -4.53
CA VAL A 157 15.90 14.44 -3.06
C VAL A 157 14.50 14.45 -2.46
N ASP A 158 13.64 15.38 -2.89
CA ASP A 158 12.24 15.44 -2.45
C ASP A 158 11.50 14.14 -2.75
N VAL A 159 11.79 13.53 -3.91
CA VAL A 159 11.19 12.26 -4.29
C VAL A 159 11.50 11.17 -3.26
N VAL A 160 12.77 11.09 -2.87
CA VAL A 160 13.23 10.13 -1.87
C VAL A 160 12.63 10.44 -0.49
N LEU A 161 12.61 11.72 -0.09
CA LEU A 161 12.10 12.15 1.21
C LEU A 161 10.61 11.86 1.37
N LEU A 162 9.78 12.24 0.39
CA LEU A 162 8.34 11.98 0.43
C LEU A 162 8.04 10.49 0.45
N THR A 163 8.76 9.69 -0.33
CA THR A 163 8.62 8.23 -0.32
C THR A 163 9.00 7.64 1.04
N ALA A 164 10.08 8.12 1.65
CA ALA A 164 10.53 7.68 2.97
C ALA A 164 9.51 8.04 4.07
N ILE A 165 9.00 9.28 4.07
CA ILE A 165 7.99 9.74 5.02
C ILE A 165 6.69 8.96 4.85
N ALA A 166 6.23 8.71 3.63
CA ALA A 166 5.02 7.93 3.38
C ALA A 166 5.16 6.48 3.85
N THR A 167 6.30 5.85 3.58
CA THR A 167 6.60 4.50 4.05
C THR A 167 6.63 4.45 5.57
N LEU A 168 7.30 5.41 6.22
CA LEU A 168 7.33 5.54 7.67
C LEU A 168 5.92 5.77 8.24
N GLY A 169 5.13 6.65 7.61
CA GLY A 169 3.74 6.91 7.97
C GLY A 169 2.87 5.65 7.94
N ALA A 170 3.07 4.76 6.96
CA ALA A 170 2.39 3.47 6.90
C ALA A 170 2.76 2.56 8.09
N PHE A 171 4.05 2.48 8.43
CA PHE A 171 4.50 1.72 9.60
C PHE A 171 3.96 2.29 10.92
N LEU A 172 4.03 3.61 11.09
CA LEU A 172 3.52 4.29 12.28
C LEU A 172 2.00 4.15 12.41
N TYR A 173 1.26 4.25 11.30
CA TYR A 173 -0.18 4.00 11.29
C TYR A 173 -0.50 2.57 11.74
N ASN A 174 0.24 1.57 11.23
CA ASN A 174 0.04 0.19 11.63
C ASN A 174 0.23 -0.01 13.14
N MET A 175 1.24 0.63 13.73
CA MET A 175 1.47 0.59 15.16
C MET A 175 0.34 1.29 15.93
N ALA A 176 -0.08 2.47 15.49
CA ALA A 176 -1.18 3.20 16.12
C ALA A 176 -2.51 2.44 16.03
N ALA A 177 -2.82 1.86 14.87
CA ALA A 177 -4.04 1.09 14.64
C ALA A 177 -4.09 -0.19 15.48
N ALA A 178 -2.94 -0.84 15.72
CA ALA A 178 -2.85 -1.98 16.62
C ALA A 178 -3.20 -1.62 18.08
N LEU A 179 -2.94 -0.37 18.49
CA LEU A 179 -3.23 0.11 19.84
C LEU A 179 -4.64 0.71 19.99
N LEU A 180 -5.11 1.46 18.98
CA LEU A 180 -6.34 2.26 19.05
C LEU A 180 -7.54 1.64 18.29
N GLY A 181 -7.35 0.56 17.53
CA GLY A 181 -8.44 -0.13 16.83
C GLY A 181 -8.75 0.33 15.41
N GLY A 182 -7.92 1.19 14.82
CA GLY A 182 -8.01 1.64 13.41
C GLY A 182 -9.03 2.74 13.15
N ILE A 183 -9.14 3.19 11.89
CA ILE A 183 -10.08 4.25 11.47
C ILE A 183 -11.34 3.60 10.87
N GLU A 184 -12.54 3.98 11.33
CA GLU A 184 -13.80 3.54 10.72
C GLU A 184 -14.09 4.33 9.44
N VAL A 185 -14.29 3.61 8.34
CA VAL A 185 -14.60 4.15 7.02
C VAL A 185 -16.01 3.70 6.62
N THR A 186 -16.85 4.65 6.22
CA THR A 186 -18.18 4.35 5.69
C THR A 186 -18.11 4.34 4.18
N LEU A 187 -18.21 3.16 3.57
CA LEU A 187 -18.31 3.03 2.12
C LEU A 187 -19.78 3.08 1.71
N ALA A 188 -20.10 3.98 0.78
CA ALA A 188 -21.36 3.97 0.06
C ALA A 188 -21.11 3.36 -1.32
N GLU A 189 -21.90 2.35 -1.70
CA GLU A 189 -21.95 1.88 -3.08
C GLU A 189 -22.57 2.99 -3.93
N ASP A 190 -21.82 3.48 -4.93
CA ASP A 190 -22.28 4.52 -5.86
C ASP A 190 -23.26 3.89 -6.86
N GLU A 191 -24.47 4.44 -6.97
CA GLU A 191 -25.50 3.96 -7.89
C GLU A 191 -25.21 4.49 -9.30
N GLY A 192 -24.45 3.73 -10.08
CA GLY A 192 -24.27 3.94 -11.53
C GLY A 192 -25.02 2.91 -12.36
#